data_AF-A0A4Y2AX85-F1
#
_entry.id   AF-A0A4Y2AX85-F1
#
_cell.length_a   1.000
_cell.length_b   1.000
_cell.length_c   1.000
_cell.angle_alpha   90.00
_cell.angle_beta   90.00
_cell.angle_gamma   90.00
#
_symmetry.space_group_name_H-M   'P 1'
#
loop_
_entity.id
_entity.type
_entity.pdbx_description
1 polymer ?
#
loop_
_entity_poly.entity_id
_entity_poly.type
_entity_poly.pdbx_seq_one_letter_code
_entity_poly.pdbx_strand_id
1 'polypeptide(L)'
;MSKRVFLNLEQRIEVLRQYENGKSARKSSELGVYSGTPGWVGRRHFSFRIEPLFNCGRTQINKAIKAKDLILKEYEDFKFRGVKRMRHKKYVDINEAVLEWFKTVWAKKIPVSGPMIQHKAKELAYPLGIENFSVNNLWLDKFRIRNNITCRSVWRSGRCRPQLM
;
A
#
# COMPACT_ATOMS: atom_id res chain seq x y z
N MET A 1 1.98 -0.63 -29.11
CA MET A 1 2.51 -0.87 -27.74
C MET A 1 1.35 -1.00 -26.76
N SER A 2 1.22 -2.15 -26.07
CA SER A 2 0.12 -2.34 -25.10
C SER A 2 0.36 -1.47 -23.86
N LYS A 3 -0.54 -0.52 -23.60
CA LYS A 3 -0.49 0.34 -22.41
C LYS A 3 -0.75 -0.54 -21.19
N ARG A 4 0.22 -0.65 -20.28
CA ARG A 4 0.07 -1.40 -19.02
C ARG A 4 -1.04 -0.77 -18.17
N VAL A 5 -2.20 -1.43 -18.07
CA VAL A 5 -3.33 -1.00 -17.24
C VAL A 5 -3.06 -1.35 -15.78
N PHE A 6 -3.40 -0.45 -14.86
CA PHE A 6 -3.27 -0.67 -13.42
C PHE A 6 -4.64 -0.50 -12.76
N LEU A 7 -5.11 -1.55 -12.09
CA LEU A 7 -6.32 -1.54 -11.29
C LEU A 7 -6.04 -0.86 -9.94
N ASN A 8 -6.85 0.16 -9.61
CA ASN A 8 -6.89 0.77 -8.28
C ASN A 8 -7.59 -0.16 -7.26
N LEU A 9 -7.67 0.26 -6.00
CA LEU A 9 -8.24 -0.57 -4.93
C LEU A 9 -9.74 -0.87 -5.17
N GLU A 10 -10.54 0.16 -5.51
CA GLU A 10 -11.96 0.05 -5.87
C GLU A 10 -12.20 -0.97 -7.00
N GLN A 11 -11.45 -0.84 -8.10
CA GLN A 11 -11.57 -1.73 -9.26
C GLN A 11 -11.20 -3.16 -8.90
N ARG A 12 -10.23 -3.38 -8.01
CA ARG A 12 -9.88 -4.73 -7.53
C ARG A 12 -11.01 -5.32 -6.69
N ILE A 13 -11.67 -4.52 -5.88
CA ILE A 13 -12.80 -4.96 -5.06
C ILE A 13 -13.99 -5.30 -5.95
N GLU A 14 -14.29 -4.48 -6.95
CA GLU A 14 -15.38 -4.80 -7.88
C GLU A 14 -15.06 -6.09 -8.67
N VAL A 15 -13.80 -6.29 -9.08
CA VAL A 15 -13.36 -7.57 -9.66
C VAL A 15 -13.62 -8.75 -8.70
N LEU A 16 -13.36 -8.59 -7.40
CA LEU A 16 -13.65 -9.60 -6.38
C LEU A 16 -15.15 -9.83 -6.19
N ARG A 17 -15.95 -8.76 -6.12
CA ARG A 17 -17.41 -8.82 -5.99
C ARG A 17 -18.05 -9.56 -7.16
N GLN A 18 -17.65 -9.24 -8.37
CA GLN A 18 -18.08 -9.96 -9.58
C GLN A 18 -17.70 -11.44 -9.50
N TYR A 19 -16.50 -11.75 -9.03
CA TYR A 19 -16.03 -13.12 -8.84
C TYR A 19 -16.84 -13.91 -7.82
N GLU A 20 -17.23 -13.31 -6.71
CA GLU A 20 -18.07 -13.95 -5.70
C GLU A 20 -19.52 -14.14 -6.17
N ASN A 21 -20.10 -13.12 -6.81
CA ASN A 21 -21.42 -13.22 -7.42
C ASN A 21 -21.47 -14.35 -8.47
N GLY A 22 -20.41 -14.49 -9.27
CA GLY A 22 -20.25 -15.59 -10.23
C GLY A 22 -20.12 -16.98 -9.58
N LYS A 23 -19.53 -17.08 -8.39
CA LYS A 23 -19.51 -18.32 -7.59
C LYS A 23 -20.88 -18.64 -7.00
N SER A 24 -21.59 -17.62 -6.50
CA SER A 24 -22.91 -17.79 -5.91
C SER A 24 -23.93 -18.26 -6.96
N ALA A 25 -23.87 -17.71 -8.17
CA ALA A 25 -24.71 -18.17 -9.29
C ALA A 25 -24.47 -19.65 -9.63
N ARG A 26 -23.22 -20.15 -9.55
CA ARG A 26 -22.90 -21.58 -9.72
C ARG A 26 -23.51 -22.44 -8.63
N LYS A 27 -23.37 -22.02 -7.36
CA LYS A 27 -23.96 -22.74 -6.22
C LYS A 27 -25.48 -22.79 -6.32
N SER A 28 -26.11 -21.74 -6.85
CA SER A 28 -27.55 -21.69 -7.12
C SER A 28 -27.97 -22.61 -8.27
N SER A 29 -27.17 -22.70 -9.35
CA SER A 29 -27.41 -23.65 -10.45
C SER A 29 -27.06 -25.10 -10.10
N GLU A 30 -26.16 -25.33 -9.14
CA GLU A 30 -25.83 -26.66 -8.62
C GLU A 30 -26.92 -27.18 -7.67
N LEU A 31 -27.60 -26.28 -6.94
CA LEU A 31 -28.72 -26.60 -6.05
C LEU A 31 -30.08 -26.68 -6.78
N GLY A 32 -30.17 -26.15 -8.00
CA GLY A 32 -31.35 -26.23 -8.86
C GLY A 32 -31.11 -27.10 -10.08
N VAL A 33 -31.37 -28.40 -9.95
CA VAL A 33 -31.72 -29.37 -11.02
C VAL A 33 -30.82 -29.37 -12.27
N TYR A 34 -29.95 -30.38 -12.41
CA TYR A 34 -29.65 -30.95 -13.73
C TYR A 34 -29.40 -32.47 -13.66
N SER A 35 -30.40 -33.22 -14.12
CA SER A 35 -30.20 -34.45 -14.89
C SER A 35 -29.47 -34.09 -16.19
N GLY A 36 -28.25 -34.60 -16.38
CA GLY A 36 -27.49 -34.48 -17.62
C GLY A 36 -26.27 -33.56 -17.50
N THR A 37 -25.10 -34.16 -17.32
CA THR A 37 -23.80 -33.49 -17.41
C THR A 37 -23.56 -32.89 -18.80
N PRO A 38 -22.93 -31.70 -18.86
CA PRO A 38 -21.65 -31.64 -19.56
C PRO A 38 -20.58 -30.98 -18.68
N GLY A 39 -19.47 -31.68 -18.47
CA GLY A 39 -18.37 -31.23 -17.64
C GLY A 39 -17.56 -30.11 -18.30
N TRP A 40 -17.95 -28.84 -18.12
CA TRP A 40 -17.15 -27.69 -18.57
C TRP A 40 -17.38 -26.42 -17.71
N VAL A 41 -17.25 -26.50 -16.38
CA VAL A 41 -17.37 -25.29 -15.51
C VAL A 41 -16.05 -24.96 -14.80
N GLY A 42 -14.95 -25.01 -15.56
CA GLY A 42 -13.63 -24.65 -15.06
C GLY A 42 -13.51 -23.16 -14.70
N ARG A 43 -12.66 -22.86 -13.70
CA ARG A 43 -12.28 -21.49 -13.27
C ARG A 43 -11.86 -20.55 -14.42
N ARG A 44 -11.40 -21.10 -15.54
CA ARG A 44 -10.89 -20.38 -16.72
C ARG A 44 -11.94 -19.54 -17.46
N HIS A 45 -13.19 -20.00 -17.52
CA HIS A 45 -14.24 -19.32 -18.30
C HIS A 45 -14.66 -17.99 -17.68
N PHE A 46 -14.55 -17.87 -16.36
CA PHE A 46 -15.05 -16.72 -15.63
C PHE A 46 -14.14 -15.48 -15.76
N SER A 47 -12.82 -15.67 -15.77
CA SER A 47 -11.86 -14.58 -16.04
C SER A 47 -12.12 -13.91 -17.39
N PHE A 48 -12.55 -14.69 -18.39
CA PHE A 48 -12.84 -14.22 -19.74
C PHE A 48 -14.00 -13.21 -19.79
N ARG A 49 -14.94 -13.28 -18.83
CA ARG A 49 -16.06 -12.35 -18.70
C ARG A 49 -15.67 -11.05 -17.98
N ILE A 50 -14.64 -11.08 -17.12
CA ILE A 50 -14.16 -9.91 -16.37
C ILE A 50 -13.16 -9.09 -17.18
N GLU A 51 -12.32 -9.74 -18.01
CA GLU A 51 -11.31 -9.07 -18.85
C GLU A 51 -11.81 -7.83 -19.60
N PRO A 52 -12.96 -7.88 -20.32
CA PRO A 52 -13.45 -6.74 -21.10
C PRO A 52 -13.97 -5.59 -20.23
N LEU A 53 -14.52 -5.90 -19.04
CA LEU A 53 -15.14 -4.91 -18.15
C LEU A 53 -14.12 -3.94 -17.54
N PHE A 54 -12.91 -4.44 -17.27
CA PHE A 54 -11.87 -3.68 -16.56
C PHE A 54 -10.64 -3.41 -17.42
N ASN A 55 -10.67 -3.81 -18.70
CA ASN A 55 -9.54 -3.76 -19.63
C ASN A 55 -8.24 -4.28 -18.98
N CYS A 56 -8.34 -5.38 -18.24
CA CYS A 56 -7.24 -5.95 -17.48
C CYS A 56 -6.99 -7.40 -17.88
N GLY A 57 -5.73 -7.83 -17.81
CA GLY A 57 -5.37 -9.18 -18.23
C GLY A 57 -5.71 -10.25 -17.19
N ARG A 58 -5.87 -11.51 -17.65
CA ARG A 58 -6.06 -12.71 -16.80
C ARG A 58 -5.15 -12.75 -15.59
N THR A 59 -3.87 -12.44 -15.81
CA THR A 59 -2.85 -12.47 -14.77
C THR A 59 -3.12 -11.44 -13.67
N GLN A 60 -3.72 -10.29 -13.99
CA GLN A 60 -4.09 -9.28 -13.00
C GLN A 60 -5.32 -9.71 -12.19
N ILE A 61 -6.32 -10.29 -12.85
CA ILE A 61 -7.51 -10.85 -12.21
C ILE A 61 -7.12 -11.96 -11.23
N ASN A 62 -6.30 -12.92 -11.68
CA ASN A 62 -5.83 -14.02 -10.82
C ASN A 62 -5.00 -13.53 -9.64
N LYS A 63 -4.20 -12.48 -9.81
CA LYS A 63 -3.46 -11.85 -8.70
C LYS A 63 -4.40 -11.20 -7.69
N ALA A 64 -5.44 -10.50 -8.16
CA ALA A 64 -6.44 -9.90 -7.27
C ALA A 64 -7.20 -10.99 -6.48
N ILE A 65 -7.62 -12.07 -7.14
CA ILE A 65 -8.29 -13.20 -6.49
C ILE A 65 -7.40 -13.86 -5.42
N LYS A 66 -6.12 -14.09 -5.73
CA LYS A 66 -5.18 -14.70 -4.77
C LYS A 66 -4.88 -13.79 -3.57
N ALA A 67 -4.89 -12.48 -3.77
CA ALA A 67 -4.63 -11.48 -2.74
C ALA A 67 -5.93 -10.90 -2.13
N LYS A 68 -7.05 -11.63 -2.22
CA LYS A 68 -8.38 -11.16 -1.79
C LYS A 68 -8.36 -10.59 -0.38
N ASP A 69 -7.87 -11.34 0.60
CA ASP A 69 -7.94 -10.95 2.02
C ASP A 69 -7.13 -9.68 2.30
N LEU A 70 -5.98 -9.55 1.66
CA LEU A 70 -5.15 -8.35 1.74
C LEU A 70 -5.86 -7.14 1.14
N ILE A 71 -6.50 -7.30 -0.03
CA ILE A 71 -7.24 -6.23 -0.71
C ILE A 71 -8.44 -5.76 0.13
N LEU A 72 -9.16 -6.70 0.77
CA LEU A 72 -10.27 -6.36 1.66
C LEU A 72 -9.80 -5.62 2.90
N LYS A 73 -8.72 -6.08 3.54
CA LYS A 73 -8.13 -5.38 4.69
C LYS A 73 -7.65 -3.97 4.30
N GLU A 74 -6.94 -3.84 3.18
CA GLU A 74 -6.54 -2.55 2.62
C GLU A 74 -7.75 -1.66 2.32
N TYR A 75 -8.89 -2.23 1.90
CA TYR A 75 -10.07 -1.42 1.63
C TYR A 75 -10.64 -0.79 2.90
N GLU A 76 -10.80 -1.60 3.95
CA GLU A 76 -11.31 -1.11 5.23
C GLU A 76 -10.39 -0.03 5.82
N ASP A 77 -9.07 -0.23 5.74
CA ASP A 77 -8.08 0.73 6.26
C ASP A 77 -8.02 2.05 5.45
N PHE A 78 -8.38 2.03 4.15
CA PHE A 78 -8.09 3.13 3.21
C PHE A 78 -9.28 3.64 2.39
N LYS A 79 -10.52 3.30 2.76
CA LYS A 79 -11.84 3.49 2.10
C LYS A 79 -12.12 4.84 1.38
N PHE A 80 -11.25 5.86 1.47
CA PHE A 80 -11.51 7.22 0.99
C PHE A 80 -10.38 7.94 0.25
N ARG A 81 -9.29 7.28 -0.18
CA ARG A 81 -8.10 8.03 -0.67
C ARG A 81 -7.90 8.11 -2.20
N GLY A 82 -8.75 7.52 -3.03
CA GLY A 82 -8.61 7.60 -4.51
C GLY A 82 -7.25 7.10 -5.03
N VAL A 83 -6.54 6.27 -4.26
CA VAL A 83 -5.14 5.92 -4.54
C VAL A 83 -5.08 4.81 -5.59
N LYS A 84 -4.50 5.11 -6.75
CA LYS A 84 -4.35 4.15 -7.86
C LYS A 84 -3.29 3.07 -7.61
N ARG A 85 -2.34 3.30 -6.70
CA ARG A 85 -1.30 2.34 -6.29
C ARG A 85 -0.96 2.48 -4.82
N MET A 86 -1.22 1.43 -4.05
CA MET A 86 -0.74 1.31 -2.68
C MET A 86 0.75 1.02 -2.70
N ARG A 87 1.55 1.94 -2.13
CA ARG A 87 2.94 1.66 -1.77
C ARG A 87 2.93 1.21 -0.32
N HIS A 88 3.04 -0.09 -0.11
CA HIS A 88 3.38 -0.64 1.20
C HIS A 88 4.68 0.03 1.64
N LYS A 89 4.64 0.84 2.71
CA LYS A 89 5.87 1.51 3.16
C LYS A 89 6.72 0.39 3.75
N LYS A 90 7.92 0.18 3.21
CA LYS A 90 8.87 -0.82 3.72
C LYS A 90 9.25 -0.60 5.20
N TYR A 91 8.95 0.57 5.76
CA TYR A 91 9.37 1.04 7.08
C TYR A 91 8.31 1.97 7.71
N VAL A 92 7.01 1.61 7.66
CA VAL A 92 5.94 2.46 8.24
C VAL A 92 6.28 2.79 9.69
N ASP A 93 6.56 1.74 10.47
CA ASP A 93 6.73 1.80 11.93
C ASP A 93 7.93 2.67 12.33
N ILE A 94 9.07 2.53 11.65
CA ILE A 94 10.25 3.37 11.89
C ILE A 94 9.94 4.84 11.58
N ASN A 95 9.30 5.14 10.45
CA ASN A 95 9.01 6.52 10.09
C ASN A 95 8.05 7.18 11.10
N GLU A 96 7.09 6.43 11.63
CA GLU A 96 6.14 6.93 12.62
C GLU A 96 6.80 7.16 13.98
N ALA A 97 7.61 6.20 14.45
CA ALA A 97 8.38 6.35 15.69
C ALA A 97 9.38 7.52 15.64
N VAL A 98 10.06 7.72 14.51
CA VAL A 98 10.97 8.87 14.32
C VAL A 98 10.19 10.19 14.33
N LEU A 99 9.00 10.21 13.72
CA LEU A 99 8.16 11.41 13.70
C LEU A 99 7.64 11.76 15.10
N GLU A 100 7.24 10.77 15.88
CA GLU A 100 6.80 10.97 17.27
C GLU A 100 7.95 11.52 18.12
N TRP A 101 9.12 10.89 18.07
CA TRP A 101 10.32 11.42 18.73
C TRP A 101 10.61 12.86 18.30
N PHE A 102 10.55 13.16 16.99
CA PHE A 102 10.80 14.50 16.49
C PHE A 102 9.82 15.53 17.06
N LYS A 103 8.52 15.20 17.18
CA LYS A 103 7.51 16.05 17.82
C LYS A 103 7.84 16.30 19.29
N THR A 104 8.27 15.28 20.04
CA THR A 104 8.65 15.45 21.46
C THR A 104 9.84 16.39 21.64
N VAL A 105 10.86 16.28 20.78
CA VAL A 105 12.05 17.12 20.82
C VAL A 105 11.73 18.55 20.38
N TRP A 106 10.84 18.69 19.41
CA TRP A 106 10.34 19.99 18.94
C TRP A 106 9.52 20.72 20.01
N ALA A 107 8.64 20.01 20.73
CA ALA A 107 7.91 20.56 21.87
C ALA A 107 8.85 21.11 22.95
N LYS A 108 10.01 20.46 23.13
CA LYS A 108 11.10 20.90 24.03
C LYS A 108 11.95 22.04 23.45
N LYS A 109 11.63 22.57 22.27
CA LYS A 109 12.36 23.63 21.54
C LYS A 109 13.83 23.31 21.26
N ILE A 110 14.21 22.03 21.24
CA ILE A 110 15.57 21.61 20.96
C ILE A 110 15.79 21.61 19.43
N PRO A 111 16.84 22.29 18.92
CA PRO A 111 17.14 22.24 17.50
C PRO A 111 17.64 20.85 17.11
N VAL A 112 16.97 20.24 16.14
CA VAL A 112 17.35 18.93 15.61
C VAL A 112 18.15 19.14 14.34
N SER A 113 19.17 18.30 14.09
CA SER A 113 19.93 18.30 12.83
C SER A 113 19.59 17.06 11.98
N GLY A 114 19.90 17.09 10.69
CA GLY A 114 19.66 15.97 9.78
C GLY A 114 20.34 14.68 10.25
N PRO A 115 21.64 14.73 10.60
CA PRO A 115 22.35 13.58 11.18
C PRO A 115 21.71 13.04 12.46
N MET A 116 21.13 13.88 13.31
CA MET A 116 20.43 13.41 14.52
C MET A 116 19.19 12.60 14.19
N ILE A 117 18.40 13.02 13.19
CA ILE A 117 17.23 12.26 12.72
C ILE A 117 17.69 10.92 12.15
N GLN A 118 18.79 10.92 11.39
CA GLN A 118 19.33 9.69 10.81
C GLN A 118 19.80 8.71 11.89
N HIS A 119 20.50 9.20 12.92
CA HIS A 119 20.93 8.40 14.05
C HIS A 119 19.75 7.80 14.80
N LYS A 120 18.74 8.62 15.13
CA LYS A 120 17.54 8.14 15.82
C LYS A 120 16.80 7.07 15.02
N ALA A 121 16.72 7.23 13.71
CA ALA A 121 16.06 6.26 12.85
C ALA A 121 16.80 4.90 12.82
N LYS A 122 18.13 4.89 12.95
CA LYS A 122 18.92 3.66 13.13
C LYS A 122 18.69 3.02 14.50
N GLU A 123 18.69 3.82 15.56
CA GLU A 123 18.41 3.33 16.92
C GLU A 123 17.04 2.66 17.02
N LEU A 124 16.02 3.24 16.38
CA LEU A 124 14.66 2.70 16.36
C LEU A 124 14.52 1.48 15.44
N ALA A 125 15.40 1.33 14.45
CA ALA A 125 15.38 0.16 13.55
C ALA A 125 15.95 -1.11 14.22
N TYR A 126 16.89 -0.96 15.16
CA TYR A 126 17.52 -2.06 15.89
C TYR A 126 16.53 -2.95 16.65
N PRO A 127 15.66 -2.42 17.55
CA PRO A 127 14.69 -3.24 18.28
C PRO A 127 13.61 -3.86 17.37
N LEU A 128 13.40 -3.30 16.17
CA LEU A 128 12.44 -3.83 15.19
C LEU A 128 13.03 -4.94 14.31
N GLY A 129 14.30 -5.31 14.50
CA GLY A 129 14.97 -6.35 13.71
C GLY A 129 15.20 -5.97 12.24
N ILE A 130 15.19 -4.68 11.91
CA ILE A 130 15.35 -4.19 10.54
C ILE A 130 16.82 -3.83 10.30
N GLU A 131 17.64 -4.85 10.10
CA GLU A 131 19.11 -4.72 9.95
C GLU A 131 19.52 -3.95 8.68
N ASN A 132 18.69 -3.97 7.63
CA ASN A 132 18.99 -3.38 6.33
C ASN A 132 18.39 -1.96 6.12
N PHE A 133 18.09 -1.24 7.19
CA PHE A 133 17.53 0.10 7.10
C PHE A 133 18.58 1.13 6.62
N SER A 134 18.59 1.41 5.32
CA SER A 134 19.51 2.39 4.73
C SER A 134 19.02 3.82 4.95
N VAL A 135 19.59 4.48 5.96
CA VAL A 135 19.30 5.86 6.34
C VAL A 135 20.12 6.84 5.52
N ASN A 136 19.92 6.83 4.20
CA ASN A 136 20.64 7.71 3.28
C ASN A 136 20.00 9.11 3.22
N ASN A 137 20.68 10.05 2.54
CA ASN A 137 20.18 11.41 2.36
C ASN A 137 18.82 11.43 1.64
N LEU A 138 18.61 10.53 0.69
CA LEU A 138 17.34 10.40 -0.03
C LEU A 138 16.18 9.99 0.89
N TRP A 139 16.43 9.16 1.90
CA TRP A 139 15.43 8.80 2.90
C TRP A 139 15.08 10.02 3.75
N LEU A 140 16.08 10.78 4.22
CA LEU A 140 15.87 11.98 5.02
C LEU A 140 15.06 13.04 4.24
N ASP A 141 15.39 13.26 2.96
CA ASP A 141 14.66 14.22 2.13
C ASP A 141 13.20 13.79 1.92
N LYS A 142 12.96 12.50 1.64
CA LYS A 142 11.60 11.95 1.53
C LYS A 142 10.83 12.03 2.86
N PHE A 143 11.50 11.79 3.99
CA PHE A 143 10.92 11.89 5.32
C PHE A 143 10.46 13.33 5.60
N ARG A 144 11.29 14.32 5.24
CA ARG A 144 10.96 15.74 5.41
C ARG A 144 9.79 16.19 4.56
N ILE A 145 9.82 15.89 3.26
CA ILE A 145 8.76 16.28 2.32
C ILE A 145 7.40 15.69 2.75
N ARG A 146 7.39 14.44 3.24
CA ARG A 146 6.16 13.78 3.67
C ARG A 146 5.55 14.34 4.95
N ASN A 147 6.40 14.81 5.86
CA ASN A 147 5.99 15.29 7.17
C ASN A 147 5.97 16.83 7.23
N ASN A 148 6.04 17.51 6.08
CA ASN A 148 6.08 18.97 5.96
C ASN A 148 7.14 19.63 6.85
N ILE A 149 8.30 18.96 7.02
CA ILE A 149 9.41 19.46 7.85
C ILE A 149 10.27 20.39 6.98
N THR A 150 9.97 21.69 7.03
CA THR A 150 10.74 22.72 6.35
C THR A 150 11.88 23.20 7.24
N CYS A 151 13.08 23.44 6.68
CA CYS A 151 14.10 24.25 7.35
C CYS A 151 14.54 25.33 6.40
N ARG A 152 14.75 26.52 6.95
CA ARG A 152 15.25 27.70 6.23
C ARG A 152 16.76 27.63 5.93
N SER A 153 17.52 26.76 6.58
CA SER A 153 18.96 26.58 6.36
C SER A 153 19.32 25.19 5.84
N VAL A 154 20.54 25.07 5.30
CA VAL A 154 21.10 23.80 4.81
C VAL A 154 21.40 22.92 6.02
N TRP A 155 20.67 21.80 6.16
CA TRP A 155 20.83 20.84 7.27
C TRP A 155 22.23 20.21 7.39
N ARG A 156 23.10 20.39 6.39
CA ARG A 156 24.44 19.80 6.29
C ARG A 156 25.44 20.35 7.32
N SER A 157 25.21 21.53 7.91
CA SER A 157 26.23 22.23 8.72
C SER A 157 25.76 22.71 10.09
N GLY A 158 24.75 22.04 10.68
CA GLY A 158 24.44 22.18 12.10
C GLY A 158 23.47 23.31 12.44
N ARG A 159 22.43 22.94 13.21
CA ARG A 159 21.35 23.78 13.75
C ARG A 159 20.39 24.35 12.70
N CYS A 160 19.50 23.47 12.28
CA CYS A 160 18.24 23.82 11.64
C CYS A 160 17.15 23.93 12.70
N ARG A 161 16.35 25.01 12.68
CA ARG A 161 15.08 25.05 13.41
C ARG A 161 13.98 24.67 12.43
N PRO A 162 13.57 23.39 12.39
CA PRO A 162 12.50 22.98 11.51
C PRO A 162 11.17 23.66 11.88
N GLN A 163 10.43 24.08 10.87
CA GLN A 163 9.08 24.59 10.99
C GLN A 163 8.13 23.51 10.47
N LEU A 164 7.31 22.95 11.37
CA LEU A 164 6.16 22.14 11.02
C LEU A 164 5.07 23.12 10.55
N MET A 165 4.61 22.98 9.31
CA MET A 165 3.40 23.66 8.83
C MET A 165 2.17 22.83 9.17
#